data_AF-A0A183N1V1-F1
#
_entry.id   AF-A0A183N1V1-F1
#
_cell.length_a   1.000
_cell.length_b   1.000
_cell.length_c   1.000
_cell.angle_alpha   90.00
_cell.angle_beta   90.00
_cell.angle_gamma   90.00
#
_symmetry.space_group_name_H-M   'P 1'
#
loop_
_entity.id
_entity.type
_entity.pdbx_description
1 polymer ?
#
loop_
_entity_poly.entity_id
_entity_poly.type
_entity_poly.pdbx_seq_one_letter_code
_entity_poly.pdbx_strand_id
1 'polypeptide(L)'
;MKNSTSEGKHGIKWTAQNQLDDLDFTNGLALLSHTHEKMQITKDSVAAVSASVGLSIHKEKTKVLKFKAENSDPITLDGETLENVESFKYLGSIIDEQGGSDADVNERTGKSRTAFLQLKNIWNSKQLSTPTSWLFCCTELKLGELQQPPPRMYKYL
;
A
#
# COMPACT_ATOMS: atom_id res chain seq x y z
N MET A 1 19.92 -15.01 -13.16
CA MET A 1 18.54 -15.36 -12.74
C MET A 1 18.65 -16.53 -11.78
N LYS A 2 18.48 -16.30 -10.48
CA LYS A 2 18.53 -17.37 -9.47
C LYS A 2 17.09 -17.75 -9.16
N ASN A 3 16.77 -19.02 -9.39
CA ASN A 3 15.46 -19.59 -9.12
C ASN A 3 15.37 -19.88 -7.62
N SER A 4 14.34 -19.37 -6.93
CA SER A 4 14.01 -19.78 -5.56
C SER A 4 13.28 -21.11 -5.62
N THR A 5 13.92 -22.14 -5.08
CA THR A 5 13.31 -23.45 -4.84
C THR A 5 13.54 -23.79 -3.38
N SER A 6 12.46 -23.95 -2.61
CA SER A 6 12.24 -25.02 -1.61
C SER A 6 11.31 -24.60 -0.47
N GLU A 7 10.06 -25.06 -0.53
CA GLU A 7 9.33 -25.83 0.51
C GLU A 7 9.65 -25.60 2.00
N GLY A 8 9.75 -24.35 2.46
CA GLY A 8 9.70 -24.02 3.89
C GLY A 8 8.61 -22.99 4.16
N LYS A 9 7.86 -23.14 5.26
CA LYS A 9 7.02 -22.05 5.79
C LYS A 9 7.96 -20.96 6.31
N HIS A 10 8.36 -20.05 5.41
CA HIS A 10 9.22 -18.91 5.73
C HIS A 10 8.43 -17.68 6.22
N GLY A 11 7.12 -17.81 6.43
CA GLY A 11 6.31 -16.77 7.08
C GLY A 11 6.38 -16.91 8.59
N ILE A 12 6.70 -15.81 9.29
CA ILE A 12 6.57 -15.73 10.74
C ILE A 12 5.07 -15.72 11.07
N LYS A 13 4.58 -16.77 11.72
CA LYS A 13 3.17 -16.88 12.14
C LYS A 13 2.97 -16.14 13.46
N TRP A 14 2.36 -14.96 13.40
CA TRP A 14 1.93 -14.23 14.59
C TRP A 14 0.50 -14.63 14.97
N THR A 15 0.31 -15.22 16.16
CA THR A 15 -1.02 -15.48 16.74
C THR A 15 -1.16 -14.72 18.05
N ALA A 16 -1.98 -13.67 18.07
CA ALA A 16 -3.13 -13.49 18.98
C ALA A 16 -3.73 -12.07 18.88
N GLN A 17 -5.02 -12.04 18.51
CA GLN A 17 -6.07 -11.10 18.89
C GLN A 17 -6.30 -9.76 18.19
N ASN A 18 -5.43 -9.22 17.35
CA ASN A 18 -5.83 -8.08 16.50
C ASN A 18 -5.14 -8.18 15.14
N GLN A 19 -5.95 -8.36 14.09
CA GLN A 19 -5.54 -8.55 12.70
C GLN A 19 -4.48 -7.49 12.29
N LEU A 20 -3.36 -7.97 11.75
CA LEU A 20 -2.29 -7.18 11.16
C LEU A 20 -2.10 -7.77 9.76
N ASP A 21 -2.37 -6.98 8.73
CA ASP A 21 -2.12 -7.39 7.36
C ASP A 21 -0.68 -6.99 7.01
N ASP A 22 0.15 -7.99 6.76
CA ASP A 22 1.53 -7.83 6.31
C ASP A 22 1.57 -7.98 4.78
N LEU A 23 2.19 -7.02 4.09
CA LEU A 23 2.42 -7.06 2.64
C LEU A 23 3.93 -7.13 2.39
N ASP A 24 4.50 -8.33 2.37
CA ASP A 24 5.93 -8.54 2.11
C ASP A 24 6.29 -8.33 0.62
N PHE A 25 7.17 -7.36 0.34
CA PHE A 25 7.94 -7.28 -0.91
C PHE A 25 9.43 -7.11 -0.57
N THR A 26 10.32 -7.59 -1.45
CA THR A 26 11.75 -7.88 -1.20
C THR A 26 12.65 -6.76 -0.62
N ASN A 27 12.13 -5.57 -0.35
CA ASN A 27 12.88 -4.46 0.26
C ASN A 27 12.07 -3.59 1.26
N GLY A 28 10.79 -3.89 1.52
CA GLY A 28 9.93 -3.02 2.34
C GLY A 28 8.87 -3.80 3.09
N LEU A 29 8.65 -3.43 4.34
CA LEU A 29 7.63 -3.94 5.24
C LEU A 29 6.64 -2.81 5.55
N ALA A 30 5.34 -3.08 5.41
CA ALA A 30 4.28 -2.14 5.76
C ALA A 30 3.52 -2.65 6.99
N LEU A 31 3.56 -1.88 8.08
CA LEU A 31 2.84 -2.21 9.31
C LEU A 31 1.61 -1.31 9.45
N LEU A 32 0.45 -1.90 9.73
CA LEU A 32 -0.80 -1.18 9.97
C LEU A 32 -1.31 -1.47 11.37
N SER A 33 -1.74 -0.48 12.14
CA SER A 33 -2.35 -0.70 13.45
C SER A 33 -3.35 0.40 13.79
N HIS A 34 -4.37 0.04 14.57
CA HIS A 34 -5.41 0.97 15.01
C HIS A 34 -5.03 1.79 16.24
N THR A 35 -4.03 1.37 17.01
CA THR A 35 -3.58 2.06 18.23
C THR A 35 -2.09 2.37 18.17
N HIS A 36 -1.71 3.51 18.76
CA HIS A 36 -0.31 3.95 18.81
C HIS A 36 0.55 2.99 19.65
N GLU A 37 0.06 2.55 20.81
CA GLU A 37 0.75 1.56 21.64
C GLU A 37 1.05 0.27 20.86
N LYS A 38 0.07 -0.24 20.11
CA LYS A 38 0.27 -1.45 19.30
C LYS A 38 1.27 -1.21 18.17
N MET A 39 1.22 -0.04 17.52
CA MET A 39 2.19 0.33 16.50
C MET A 39 3.62 0.33 17.06
N GLN A 40 3.82 0.94 18.24
CA GLN A 40 5.12 1.01 18.91
C GLN A 40 5.63 -0.39 19.30
N ILE A 41 4.80 -1.19 19.98
CA ILE A 41 5.14 -2.58 20.36
C ILE A 41 5.51 -3.42 19.14
N THR A 42 4.71 -3.33 18.07
CA THR A 42 4.93 -4.11 16.85
C THR A 42 6.24 -3.71 16.17
N LYS A 43 6.51 -2.40 16.06
CA LYS A 43 7.76 -1.90 15.50
C LYS A 43 8.97 -2.37 16.32
N ASP A 44 8.90 -2.31 17.64
CA ASP A 44 10.00 -2.72 18.52
C ASP A 44 10.25 -4.24 18.43
N SER A 45 9.18 -5.03 18.32
CA SER A 45 9.26 -6.47 18.05
C SER A 45 9.92 -6.75 16.70
N VAL A 46 9.50 -6.06 15.63
CA VAL A 46 10.09 -6.19 14.29
C VAL A 46 11.56 -5.79 14.30
N ALA A 47 11.94 -4.73 15.01
CA ALA A 47 13.33 -4.32 15.15
C ALA A 47 14.18 -5.41 15.84
N ALA A 48 13.69 -5.97 16.94
CA ALA A 48 14.38 -7.04 17.67
C ALA A 48 14.52 -8.32 16.84
N VAL A 49 13.46 -8.74 16.15
CA VAL A 49 13.49 -9.94 15.30
C VAL A 49 14.42 -9.72 14.10
N SER A 50 14.37 -8.55 13.46
CA SER A 50 15.28 -8.19 12.37
C SER A 50 16.74 -8.25 12.82
N ALA A 51 17.06 -7.66 13.97
CA ALA A 51 18.41 -7.69 14.53
C ALA A 51 18.89 -9.12 14.81
N SER A 52 18.00 -10.01 15.26
CA SER A 52 18.32 -11.42 15.55
C SER A 52 18.74 -12.21 14.31
N VAL A 53 18.30 -11.79 13.11
CA VAL A 53 18.65 -12.38 11.82
C VAL A 53 19.69 -11.56 11.04
N GLY A 54 20.31 -10.55 11.67
CA GLY A 54 21.34 -9.70 11.05
C GLY A 54 20.79 -8.62 10.12
N LEU A 55 19.49 -8.31 10.19
CA LEU A 55 18.86 -7.20 9.46
C LEU A 55 18.72 -5.98 10.38
N SER A 56 18.87 -4.78 9.81
CA SER A 56 18.68 -3.50 10.51
C SER A 56 17.59 -2.69 9.85
N ILE A 57 16.67 -2.13 10.65
CA ILE A 57 15.67 -1.19 10.14
C ILE A 57 16.35 0.13 9.79
N HIS A 58 16.17 0.59 8.56
CA HIS A 58 16.74 1.84 8.09
C HIS A 58 15.89 3.03 8.55
N LYS A 59 16.19 3.59 9.72
CA LYS A 59 15.42 4.66 10.39
C LYS A 59 14.99 5.80 9.45
N GLU A 60 15.92 6.36 8.68
CA GLU A 60 15.64 7.48 7.77
C GLU A 60 14.66 7.15 6.62
N LYS A 61 14.53 5.86 6.29
CA LYS A 61 13.59 5.40 5.26
C LYS A 61 12.26 4.95 5.87
N THR A 62 12.22 4.75 7.19
CA THR A 62 11.01 4.38 7.90
C THR A 62 10.19 5.65 8.15
N LYS A 63 9.08 5.75 7.43
CA LYS A 63 8.12 6.85 7.53
C LYS A 63 6.85 6.36 8.21
N VAL A 64 6.20 7.24 8.95
CA VAL A 64 4.93 6.98 9.62
C VAL A 64 3.85 7.78 8.92
N LEU A 65 2.77 7.11 8.51
CA LEU A 65 1.57 7.73 7.99
C LEU A 65 0.45 7.56 9.01
N LYS A 66 -0.21 8.66 9.38
CA LYS A 66 -1.36 8.63 10.29
C LYS A 66 -2.63 8.76 9.48
N PHE A 67 -3.52 7.78 9.60
CA PHE A 67 -4.83 7.80 8.97
C PHE A 67 -5.90 8.15 10.01
N LYS A 68 -6.51 9.35 9.89
CA LYS A 68 -7.60 9.83 10.77
C LYS A 68 -7.34 9.71 12.28
N ALA A 69 -6.08 9.67 12.70
CA ALA A 69 -5.71 9.51 14.10
C ALA A 69 -5.52 10.89 14.76
N GLU A 70 -6.23 11.14 15.86
CA GLU A 70 -6.13 12.40 16.62
C GLU A 70 -4.87 12.50 17.49
N ASN A 71 -4.16 11.38 17.71
CA ASN A 71 -3.00 11.37 18.60
C ASN A 71 -1.74 11.92 17.93
N SER A 72 -1.16 12.93 18.57
CA SER A 72 0.08 13.57 18.11
C SER A 72 1.34 12.86 18.59
N ASP A 73 1.19 11.76 19.33
CA ASP A 73 2.33 11.06 19.93
C ASP A 73 3.30 10.59 18.85
N PRO A 74 4.61 10.87 19.00
CA PRO A 74 5.63 10.41 18.07
C PRO A 74 5.81 8.90 18.18
N ILE A 75 6.13 8.26 17.06
CA ILE A 75 6.65 6.88 17.05
C ILE A 75 8.16 6.99 17.03
N THR A 76 8.84 6.27 17.92
CA THR A 76 10.29 6.37 18.09
C THR A 76 10.99 5.04 17.80
N LEU A 77 12.13 5.05 17.13
CA LEU A 77 12.99 3.88 16.90
C LEU A 77 14.39 4.17 17.44
N ASP A 78 14.86 3.36 18.40
CA ASP A 78 16.11 3.56 19.14
C ASP A 78 16.26 4.98 19.73
N GLY A 79 15.17 5.55 20.25
CA GLY A 79 15.14 6.90 20.82
C GLY A 79 15.01 8.05 19.82
N GLU A 80 15.05 7.79 18.51
CA GLU A 80 14.83 8.79 17.46
C GLU A 80 13.37 8.79 17.00
N THR A 81 12.78 9.98 16.87
CA THR A 81 11.42 10.14 16.32
C THR A 81 11.41 9.90 14.82
N LEU A 82 10.51 9.03 14.35
CA LEU A 82 10.31 8.78 12.93
C LEU A 82 9.53 9.93 12.27
N GLU A 83 9.84 10.18 10.99
CA GLU A 83 9.17 11.21 10.20
C GLU A 83 7.70 10.84 9.97
N ASN A 84 6.78 11.74 10.37
CA ASN A 84 5.39 11.66 9.95
C ASN A 84 5.25 12.26 8.55
N VAL A 85 4.68 11.51 7.62
CA VAL A 85 4.41 11.94 6.25
C VAL A 85 2.91 11.95 5.99
N GLU A 86 2.46 12.85 5.10
CA GLU A 86 1.06 12.93 4.66
C GLU A 86 0.74 11.93 3.54
N SER A 87 1.76 11.52 2.79
CA SER A 87 1.64 10.47 1.77
C SER A 87 2.97 9.77 1.50
N PHE A 88 2.91 8.54 1.03
CA PHE A 88 4.05 7.82 0.50
C PHE A 88 3.65 6.87 -0.62
N LYS A 89 4.64 6.45 -1.41
CA LYS A 89 4.44 5.51 -2.51
C LYS A 89 4.87 4.12 -2.09
N TYR A 90 3.93 3.19 -2.08
CA TYR A 90 4.18 1.78 -1.81
C TYR A 90 3.78 0.95 -3.02
N LEU A 91 4.72 0.19 -3.59
CA LEU A 91 4.50 -0.71 -4.73
C LEU A 91 3.84 -0.06 -5.95
N GLY A 92 4.10 1.23 -6.17
CA GLY A 92 3.50 1.96 -7.28
C GLY A 92 2.16 2.60 -6.96
N SER A 93 1.57 2.32 -5.79
CA SER A 93 0.35 2.96 -5.30
C SER A 93 0.68 4.11 -4.35
N ILE A 94 -0.06 5.21 -4.46
CA ILE A 94 -0.01 6.28 -3.46
C ILE A 94 -0.91 5.92 -2.28
N ILE A 95 -0.36 5.98 -1.08
CA ILE A 95 -1.09 5.88 0.18
C ILE A 95 -0.99 7.24 0.87
N ASP A 96 -2.13 7.86 1.17
CA ASP A 96 -2.21 9.15 1.84
C ASP A 96 -2.98 9.07 3.17
N GLU A 97 -2.93 10.17 3.93
CA GLU A 97 -3.62 10.31 5.21
C GLU A 97 -5.16 10.24 5.11
N GLN A 98 -5.71 10.33 3.91
CA GLN A 98 -7.14 10.17 3.64
C GLN A 98 -7.53 8.71 3.43
N GLY A 99 -6.56 7.80 3.32
CA GLY A 99 -6.73 6.34 3.22
C GLY A 99 -7.56 5.90 2.02
N GLY A 100 -7.84 6.83 1.10
CA GLY A 100 -8.58 6.60 -0.12
C GLY A 100 -7.64 6.33 -1.29
N SER A 101 -8.20 5.83 -2.39
CA SER A 101 -7.45 5.63 -3.63
C SER A 101 -7.39 6.89 -4.50
N ASP A 102 -8.02 8.00 -4.08
CA ASP A 102 -8.21 9.18 -4.91
C ASP A 102 -6.87 9.78 -5.37
N ALA A 103 -5.88 9.87 -4.49
CA ALA A 103 -4.54 10.34 -4.87
C ALA A 103 -3.88 9.42 -5.90
N ASP A 104 -3.95 8.10 -5.73
CA ASP A 104 -3.40 7.13 -6.67
C ASP A 104 -4.10 7.18 -8.04
N VAL A 105 -5.44 7.20 -8.04
CA VAL A 105 -6.26 7.31 -9.25
C VAL A 105 -5.96 8.60 -10.00
N ASN A 106 -5.83 9.71 -9.29
CA ASN A 106 -5.50 11.00 -9.88
C ASN A 106 -4.08 11.02 -10.46
N GLU A 107 -3.07 10.44 -9.78
CA GLU A 107 -1.70 10.35 -10.31
C GLU A 107 -1.65 9.49 -11.58
N ARG A 108 -2.31 8.32 -11.55
CA ARG A 108 -2.37 7.40 -12.71
C ARG A 108 -3.12 8.03 -13.88
N THR A 109 -4.24 8.70 -13.62
CA THR A 109 -5.01 9.42 -14.63
C THR A 109 -4.18 10.56 -15.23
N GLY A 110 -3.46 11.32 -14.41
CA GLY A 110 -2.55 12.38 -14.86
C GLY A 110 -1.47 11.85 -15.80
N LYS A 111 -0.78 10.78 -15.41
CA LYS A 111 0.25 10.13 -16.25
C LYS A 111 -0.32 9.62 -17.58
N SER A 112 -1.49 8.98 -17.53
CA SER A 112 -2.19 8.50 -18.72
C SER A 112 -2.54 9.66 -19.68
N ARG A 113 -3.08 10.76 -19.15
CA ARG A 113 -3.37 11.98 -19.94
C ARG A 113 -2.12 12.54 -20.59
N THR A 114 -1.00 12.64 -19.86
CA THR A 114 0.27 13.12 -20.40
C THR A 114 0.80 12.22 -21.50
N ALA A 115 0.80 10.90 -21.30
CA ALA A 115 1.22 9.94 -22.32
C ALA A 115 0.33 10.02 -23.57
N PHE A 116 -0.99 10.11 -23.38
CA PHE A 116 -1.94 10.25 -24.48
C PHE A 116 -1.71 11.54 -25.30
N LEU A 117 -1.44 12.66 -24.60
CA LEU A 117 -1.08 13.93 -25.27
C LEU A 117 0.24 13.83 -26.04
N GLN A 118 1.24 13.11 -25.53
CA GLN A 118 2.50 12.87 -26.26
C GLN A 118 2.28 12.03 -27.52
N LEU A 119 1.38 11.04 -27.45
CA LEU A 119 1.00 10.22 -28.60
C LEU A 119 0.25 11.01 -29.68
N LYS A 120 -0.24 12.23 -29.42
CA LYS A 120 -0.93 13.08 -30.40
C LYS A 120 -0.15 13.24 -31.71
N ASN A 121 1.17 13.37 -31.63
CA ASN A 121 2.02 13.51 -32.82
C ASN A 121 2.10 12.20 -33.62
N ILE A 122 2.03 11.06 -32.95
CA ILE A 122 1.99 9.72 -33.57
C ILE A 122 0.63 9.53 -34.25
N TRP A 123 -0.48 9.81 -33.55
CA TRP A 123 -1.83 9.73 -34.12
C TRP A 123 -2.04 10.63 -35.35
N ASN A 124 -1.39 11.79 -35.39
CA ASN A 124 -1.44 12.73 -36.52
C ASN A 124 -0.45 12.40 -37.65
N SER A 125 0.37 11.36 -37.50
CA SER A 125 1.38 10.99 -38.50
C SER A 125 0.74 10.35 -39.72
N LYS A 126 1.05 10.88 -40.91
CA LYS A 126 0.62 10.31 -42.20
C LYS A 126 1.20 8.92 -42.47
N GLN A 127 2.24 8.49 -41.76
CA GLN A 127 2.80 7.13 -41.88
C GLN A 127 1.85 6.04 -41.35
N LEU A 128 0.93 6.37 -40.44
CA LEU A 128 -0.06 5.42 -39.90
C LEU A 128 -1.36 5.40 -40.71
N SER A 129 -1.42 6.13 -41.83
CA SER A 129 -2.60 6.24 -42.71
C SER A 129 -2.94 4.97 -43.49
N THR A 130 -2.16 3.90 -43.39
CA THR A 130 -2.54 2.59 -43.95
C THR A 130 -3.70 2.01 -43.15
N PRO A 131 -4.81 1.61 -43.78
CA PRO A 131 -6.03 1.18 -43.10
C PRO A 131 -5.80 -0.19 -42.47
N THR A 132 -5.22 -0.19 -41.28
CA THR A 132 -5.08 -1.36 -40.43
C THR A 132 -6.18 -1.22 -39.39
N SER A 133 -7.06 -2.20 -39.26
CA SER A 133 -8.13 -2.16 -38.26
C SER A 133 -7.52 -2.36 -36.87
N TRP A 134 -7.35 -1.28 -36.11
CA TRP A 134 -6.91 -1.35 -34.72
C TRP A 134 -8.17 -1.40 -33.83
N LEU A 135 -8.44 -2.55 -33.21
CA LEU A 135 -9.44 -2.63 -32.15
C LEU A 135 -8.77 -2.29 -30.82
N PHE A 136 -9.34 -1.32 -30.09
CA PHE A 136 -8.93 -0.98 -28.73
C PHE A 136 -10.12 -1.21 -27.79
N CYS A 137 -9.91 -2.02 -26.75
CA CYS A 137 -10.93 -2.33 -25.74
C CYS A 137 -10.37 -1.97 -24.36
N CYS A 138 -11.01 -1.02 -23.68
CA CYS A 138 -10.77 -0.69 -22.27
C CYS A 138 -12.01 -1.07 -21.47
N THR A 139 -11.83 -1.79 -20.37
CA THR A 139 -12.88 -2.13 -19.43
C THR A 139 -12.65 -1.41 -18.10
N GLU A 140 -13.64 -0.65 -17.64
CA GLU A 140 -13.65 -0.09 -16.30
C GLU A 140 -14.37 -1.08 -15.37
N LEU A 141 -13.69 -1.51 -14.30
CA LEU A 141 -14.30 -2.34 -13.25
C LEU A 141 -14.96 -1.42 -12.22
N LYS A 142 -16.28 -1.53 -12.08
CA LYS A 142 -17.03 -0.84 -11.03
C LYS A 142 -17.06 -1.75 -9.79
N LEU A 143 -16.57 -1.26 -8.66
CA LEU A 143 -16.76 -1.95 -7.38
C LEU A 143 -18.26 -1.86 -7.04
N GLY A 144 -18.94 -3.02 -6.96
CA GLY A 144 -20.35 -3.08 -6.60
C GLY A 144 -20.59 -2.52 -5.20
N GLU A 145 -21.67 -1.77 -5.01
CA GLU A 145 -22.11 -1.35 -3.69
C GLU A 145 -22.33 -2.59 -2.82
N LEU A 146 -21.60 -2.69 -1.70
CA LEU A 146 -21.86 -3.69 -0.68
C LEU A 146 -23.28 -3.43 -0.14
N GLN A 147 -24.25 -4.24 -0.57
CA GLN A 147 -25.57 -4.26 0.08
C GLN A 147 -25.37 -4.48 1.57
N GLN A 148 -25.91 -3.56 2.38
CA GLN A 148 -25.86 -3.69 3.83
C GLN A 148 -26.45 -5.04 4.24
N PRO A 149 -25.78 -5.82 5.11
CA PRO A 149 -26.37 -7.04 5.64
C PRO A 149 -27.65 -6.67 6.40
N PRO A 150 -28.72 -7.48 6.28
CA PRO A 150 -30.00 -7.16 6.92
C PRO A 150 -29.82 -7.07 8.45
N PRO A 151 -30.57 -6.18 9.12
CA PRO A 151 -30.46 -6.02 10.57
C PRO A 151 -30.78 -7.34 11.26
N ARG A 152 -29.79 -7.88 11.98
CA ARG A 152 -29.97 -9.05 12.85
C ARG A 152 -30.98 -8.67 13.94
N MET A 153 -32.21 -9.18 13.86
CA MET A 153 -33.14 -9.19 14.97
C MET A 153 -32.57 -10.10 16.07
N TYR A 154 -31.90 -9.53 17.06
CA TYR A 154 -31.71 -10.21 18.34
C TYR A 154 -32.99 -10.07 19.15
N LYS A 155 -33.81 -11.13 19.17
CA LYS A 155 -34.81 -11.32 20.22
C LYS A 155 -34.09 -11.87 21.44
N TYR A 156 -34.00 -11.08 22.50
CA TYR A 156 -33.68 -11.59 23.83
C TYR A 156 -34.97 -12.21 24.42
N LEU A 157 -34.87 -13.47 24.85
CA LEU A 157 -35.78 -14.07 25.83
C LEU A 157 -35.35 -13.64 27.24
#